data_AF-A0A7Z8L4N9-F1
#
_entry.id   AF-A0A7Z8L4N9-F1
#
_cell.length_a   1.000
_cell.length_b   1.000
_cell.length_c   1.000
_cell.angle_alpha   90.00
_cell.angle_beta   90.00
_cell.angle_gamma   90.00
#
_symmetry.space_group_name_H-M   'P 1'
#
loop_
_entity.id
_entity.type
_entity.pdbx_description
1 polymer ?
#
loop_
_entity_poly.entity_id
_entity_poly.type
_entity_poly.pdbx_seq_one_letter_code
_entity_poly.pdbx_strand_id
1 'polypeptide(L)' 'MKRQTDAHLEALKQELRVTINELNLLHHPVYPGDPKRIREMELMVAELRQAIGERRALLNAPAPSTPHPG' A
#
# COMPACT_ATOMS: atom_id res chain seq x y z
N MET A 1 -7.97 -16.68 18.74
CA MET A 1 -7.62 -15.24 18.75
C MET A 1 -7.95 -14.66 17.38
N LYS A 2 -9.04 -13.91 17.25
CA LYS A 2 -9.41 -13.28 15.97
C LYS A 2 -8.38 -12.16 15.71
N ARG A 3 -7.53 -12.31 14.68
CA ARG A 3 -6.74 -11.19 14.14
C ARG A 3 -7.73 -10.09 13.81
N GLN A 4 -7.65 -8.98 14.53
CA GLN A 4 -8.41 -7.78 14.16
C GLN A 4 -7.76 -7.27 12.88
N THR A 5 -8.30 -7.70 11.73
CA THR A 5 -7.82 -7.26 10.43
C THR A 5 -8.20 -5.80 10.30
N ASP A 6 -7.19 -4.94 10.22
CA ASP A 6 -7.42 -3.51 10.00
C ASP A 6 -8.04 -3.33 8.61
N ALA A 7 -9.31 -2.91 8.56
CA ALA A 7 -10.06 -2.78 7.31
C ALA A 7 -9.38 -1.82 6.32
N HIS A 8 -8.71 -0.78 6.86
CA HIS A 8 -7.94 0.17 6.06
C HIS A 8 -6.70 -0.51 5.44
N LEU A 9 -5.94 -1.28 6.21
CA LEU A 9 -4.81 -2.05 5.69
C LEU A 9 -5.22 -3.04 4.59
N GLU A 10 -6.37 -3.71 4.75
CA GLU A 10 -6.88 -4.64 3.73
C GLU A 10 -7.33 -3.90 2.46
N ALA A 11 -7.96 -2.73 2.59
CA ALA A 11 -8.29 -1.87 1.45
C ALA A 11 -7.02 -1.45 0.68
N LEU A 12 -5.98 -0.98 1.37
CA LEU A 12 -4.71 -0.59 0.73
C LEU A 12 -4.04 -1.74 -0.02
N LYS A 13 -4.09 -2.96 0.54
CA LYS A 13 -3.56 -4.15 -0.14
C LYS A 13 -4.38 -4.52 -1.37
N GLN A 14 -5.69 -4.39 -1.30
CA GLN A 14 -6.57 -4.64 -2.43
C GLN A 14 -6.30 -3.63 -3.56
N GLU A 15 -6.18 -2.35 -3.23
CA GLU A 15 -5.80 -1.30 -4.19
C GLU A 15 -4.43 -1.59 -4.81
N LEU A 16 -3.42 -1.90 -4.00
CA LEU A 16 -2.09 -2.26 -4.50
C LEU A 16 -2.14 -3.43 -5.50
N ARG A 17 -2.96 -4.45 -5.21
CA ARG A 17 -3.10 -5.61 -6.10
C ARG A 17 -3.72 -5.21 -7.43
N VAL A 18 -4.75 -4.37 -7.42
CA VAL A 18 -5.40 -3.88 -8.64
C VAL A 18 -4.41 -3.05 -9.46
N THR A 19 -3.72 -2.09 -8.84
CA THR A 19 -2.75 -1.22 -9.53
C THR A 19 -1.59 -2.01 -10.13
N ILE A 20 -1.05 -3.03 -9.43
CA ILE A 20 0.01 -3.90 -9.99
C ILE A 20 -0.53 -4.68 -11.19
N ASN A 21 -1.76 -5.18 -11.13
CA ASN A 21 -2.33 -5.93 -12.24
C ASN A 21 -2.49 -5.04 -13.49
N GLU A 22 -2.99 -3.82 -13.32
CA GLU A 22 -3.08 -2.85 -14.40
C GLU A 22 -1.68 -2.46 -14.94
N LEU A 23 -0.67 -2.32 -14.07
CA LEU A 23 0.69 -1.96 -14.49
C LEU A 23 1.32 -3.08 -15.32
N ASN A 24 1.08 -4.34 -14.93
CA ASN A 24 1.51 -5.51 -15.70
C ASN A 24 0.86 -5.55 -17.10
N LEU A 25 -0.41 -5.13 -17.22
CA LEU A 25 -1.07 -5.02 -18.52
C LEU A 25 -0.43 -3.95 -19.40
N LEU A 26 0.05 -2.84 -18.80
CA LEU A 26 0.77 -1.81 -19.55
C LEU A 26 2.18 -2.23 -19.94
N HIS A 27 2.85 -3.09 -19.17
CA HIS A 27 4.15 -3.65 -19.55
C HIS A 27 4.04 -4.80 -20.56
N HIS A 28 2.92 -4.94 -21.27
CA HIS A 28 2.71 -6.04 -22.20
C HIS A 28 3.85 -6.13 -23.23
N PRO A 29 4.50 -7.30 -23.40
CA PRO A 29 5.77 -7.42 -24.12
C PRO A 29 5.67 -7.12 -25.62
N VAL A 30 4.47 -7.23 -26.19
CA VAL A 30 4.23 -7.00 -27.63
C VAL A 30 3.69 -5.59 -27.89
N TYR A 31 2.98 -5.01 -26.92
CA TYR A 31 2.30 -3.72 -27.07
C TYR A 31 2.39 -2.97 -25.74
N PRO A 32 3.55 -2.39 -25.42
CA PRO A 32 3.68 -1.62 -24.21
C PRO A 32 2.70 -0.44 -24.28
N GLY A 33 2.03 -0.20 -23.16
CA GLY A 33 1.19 0.96 -22.96
C GLY A 33 2.01 2.24 -22.96
N ASP A 34 1.30 3.37 -22.83
CA ASP A 34 1.94 4.68 -22.83
C ASP A 34 2.98 4.80 -21.70
N PRO A 35 4.23 5.23 -21.99
CA PRO A 35 5.31 5.27 -21.00
C PRO A 35 5.06 6.29 -19.88
N LYS A 36 4.31 7.37 -20.14
CA LYS A 36 3.92 8.30 -19.08
C LYS A 36 2.92 7.62 -18.15
N ARG A 37 1.94 6.89 -18.70
CA ARG A 37 0.97 6.13 -17.90
C ARG A 37 1.62 5.03 -17.05
N ILE A 38 2.59 4.31 -17.61
CA ILE A 38 3.40 3.32 -16.88
C ILE A 38 4.08 4.00 -15.68
N ARG A 39 4.77 5.13 -15.92
CA ARG A 39 5.47 5.85 -14.85
C ARG A 39 4.54 6.38 -13.77
N GLU A 40 3.37 6.91 -14.14
CA GLU A 40 2.34 7.33 -13.18
C GLU A 40 1.91 6.15 -12.30
N MET A 41 1.69 4.99 -12.90
CA MET A 41 1.30 3.79 -12.16
C MET A 41 2.41 3.23 -11.28
N GLU A 42 3.67 3.28 -11.71
CA GLU A 42 4.82 2.92 -10.88
C GLU A 42 4.90 3.80 -9.63
N LEU A 43 4.65 5.11 -9.77
CA LEU A 43 4.59 6.04 -8.64
C LEU A 43 3.45 5.66 -7.69
N MET A 44 2.24 5.40 -8.21
CA MET A 44 1.11 4.96 -7.38
C MET A 44 1.41 3.67 -6.62
N VAL A 45 2.10 2.70 -7.23
CA VAL A 45 2.54 1.47 -6.56
C VAL A 45 3.52 1.76 -5.42
N ALA A 46 4.47 2.68 -5.65
CA ALA A 46 5.42 3.10 -4.62
C ALA A 46 4.71 3.76 -3.43
N GLU A 47 3.76 4.67 -3.70
CA GLU A 47 2.96 5.34 -2.67
C GLU A 47 2.11 4.35 -1.87
N LEU A 48 1.42 3.41 -2.53
CA LEU A 48 0.63 2.38 -1.86
C LEU A 48 1.48 1.47 -0.98
N ARG A 49 2.68 1.09 -1.42
CA ARG A 49 3.63 0.31 -0.60
C ARG A 49 4.07 1.10 0.63
N GLN A 50 4.33 2.40 0.48
CA GLN A 50 4.69 3.27 1.59
C GLN A 50 3.53 3.38 2.60
N ALA A 51 2.32 3.67 2.14
CA ALA A 51 1.13 3.78 2.98
C ALA A 51 0.83 2.49 3.75
N ILE A 52 1.00 1.32 3.13
CA ILE A 52 0.90 0.02 3.80
C ILE A 52 1.97 -0.12 4.88
N GLY A 53 3.21 0.28 4.59
CA GLY A 53 4.32 0.27 5.55
C GLY A 53 4.04 1.15 6.76
N GLU A 54 3.60 2.39 6.53
CA GLU A 54 3.21 3.34 7.57
C GLU A 54 2.04 2.80 8.41
N ARG A 55 1.00 2.27 7.76
CA ARG A 55 -0.15 1.69 8.47
C ARG A 55 0.27 0.50 9.34
N ARG A 56 1.14 -0.37 8.84
CA ARG A 56 1.70 -1.49 9.62
C ARG A 56 2.53 -1.00 10.80
N ALA A 57 3.33 0.05 10.61
CA ALA A 57 4.12 0.65 11.68
C ALA A 57 3.21 1.23 12.78
N LEU A 58 2.14 1.94 12.39
CA LEU A 58 1.15 2.48 13.33
C LEU A 58 0.40 1.39 14.09
N LEU A 59 0.04 0.29 13.44
CA LEU A 59 -0.65 -0.84 14.09
C LEU A 59 0.26 -1.62 15.06
N ASN A 60 1.58 -1.58 14.83
CA ASN A 60 2.58 -2.21 15.69
C ASN A 60 3.21 -1.23 16.69
N ALA A 61 2.90 0.07 16.60
CA ALA A 61 3.46 1.06 17.50
C ALA A 61 2.97 0.76 18.93
N PRO A 62 3.88 0.61 19.91
CA PRO A 62 3.46 0.52 21.30
C PRO A 62 2.69 1.81 21.63
N ALA A 63 1.52 1.67 22.26
CA ALA A 63 0.76 2.81 22.73
C ALA A 63 1.71 3.76 23.49
N PRO A 64 1.67 5.08 23.23
CA PRO A 64 2.52 6.02 23.94
C PRO A 64 2.26 5.80 25.43
N SER A 65 3.27 5.33 26.15
CA SER A 65 3.20 5.15 27.58
C SER A 65 3.09 6.55 28.17
N THR A 66 1.87 6.99 28.44
CA THR A 66 1.61 8.27 29.11
C THR A 66 2.36 8.23 30.44
N PRO A 67 3.40 9.06 30.66
CA PRO A 67 3.97 9.17 31.99
C PRO A 67 2.88 9.79 32.87
N HIS A 68 2.34 8.99 33.78
CA HIS A 68 1.44 9.47 34.83
C HIS A 68 2.27 10.36 35.77
N PRO A 69 2.00 11.67 35.87
CA PRO A 69 2.64 12.49 36.89
C PRO A 69 2.00 12.13 38.23
N GLY A 70 2.81 11.59 39.14
CA GLY A 70 2.47 11.46 40.56
C GLY A 70 2.81 12.73 41.34
#